data_AF-A0A2Z3H651-F1
#
_entry.id   AF-A0A2Z3H651-F1
#
_cell.length_a   1.000
_cell.length_b   1.000
_cell.length_c   1.000
_cell.angle_alpha   90.00
_cell.angle_beta   90.00
_cell.angle_gamma   90.00
#
_symmetry.space_group_name_H-M   'P 1'
#
loop_
_entity.id
_entity.type
_entity.pdbx_description
1 polymer ?
#
loop_
_entity_poly.entity_id
_entity_poly.type
_entity_poly.pdbx_seq_one_letter_code
_entity_poly.pdbx_strand_id
1 'polypeptide(L)' 'MVRKLAFRKLLLALIAAVALTANSGCLLNQYSSDPNVRMQQLLYQSEDLRQIQNEWRRFWFNDQPSHLTPERIHGGIY' A
#
# COMPACT_ATOMS: atom_id res chain seq x y z
N MET A 1 3.47 41.22 1.79
CA MET A 1 2.82 40.49 0.67
C MET A 1 3.70 39.35 0.13
N VAL A 2 4.99 39.58 -0.11
CA VAL A 2 5.97 38.60 -0.66
C VAL A 2 6.03 37.26 0.10
N ARG A 3 6.04 37.28 1.43
CA ARG A 3 6.06 36.05 2.28
C ARG A 3 4.87 35.11 2.04
N LYS A 4 3.67 35.65 1.82
CA LYS A 4 2.47 34.85 1.52
C LYS A 4 2.55 34.22 0.12
N LEU A 5 3.16 34.91 -0.84
CA LEU A 5 3.38 34.39 -2.19
C LEU A 5 4.41 33.26 -2.20
N ALA A 6 5.51 33.42 -1.46
CA ALA A 6 6.54 32.39 -1.30
C ALA A 6 5.98 31.12 -0.64
N PHE A 7 5.18 31.28 0.43
CA PHE A 7 4.54 30.15 1.11
C PHE A 7 3.59 29.38 0.19
N ARG A 8 2.76 30.07 -0.61
CA ARG A 8 1.88 29.43 -1.60
C ARG A 8 2.67 28.63 -2.64
N LYS A 9 3.79 29.16 -3.14
CA LYS A 9 4.65 28.46 -4.11
C LYS A 9 5.29 27.20 -3.51
N LEU A 10 5.76 27.28 -2.27
CA LEU A 10 6.31 26.12 -1.56
C LEU A 10 5.25 25.03 -1.33
N LEU A 11 4.04 25.43 -0.96
CA LEU A 11 2.93 24.50 -0.75
C LEU A 11 2.54 23.79 -2.06
N LEU A 12 2.47 24.53 -3.17
CA LEU A 12 2.22 23.94 -4.49
C LEU A 12 3.35 23.00 -4.94
N ALA A 13 4.62 23.34 -4.68
CA ALA A 13 5.76 22.49 -4.98
C ALA A 13 5.73 21.18 -4.18
N LEU A 14 5.34 21.24 -2.91
CA LEU A 14 5.20 20.06 -2.05
C LEU A 14 4.07 19.15 -2.55
N ILE A 15 2.91 19.71 -2.89
CA ILE A 15 1.79 18.94 -3.47
C ILE A 15 2.22 18.26 -4.77
N ALA A 16 2.92 18.98 -5.65
CA ALA A 16 3.43 18.40 -6.90
C ALA A 16 4.42 17.25 -6.64
N ALA A 17 5.32 17.38 -5.67
CA ALA A 17 6.26 16.33 -5.32
C ALA A 17 5.56 15.08 -4.76
N VAL A 18 4.54 15.26 -3.90
CA VAL A 18 3.73 14.14 -3.38
C VAL A 18 2.94 13.46 -4.50
N ALA A 19 2.34 14.24 -5.41
CA ALA A 19 1.59 13.70 -6.53
C ALA A 19 2.46 12.88 -7.50
N LEU A 20 3.71 13.30 -7.74
CA LEU A 20 4.65 12.58 -8.59
C LEU A 20 5.17 11.30 -7.93
N THR A 21 5.41 11.31 -6.63
CA THR A 21 5.88 10.11 -5.90
C THR A 21 4.79 9.07 -5.69
N ALA A 22 3.53 9.49 -5.52
CA ALA A 22 2.37 8.61 -5.42
C ALA A 22 2.05 7.85 -6.72
N ASN A 23 2.55 8.32 -7.87
CA ASN A 23 2.39 7.67 -9.19
C ASN A 23 3.68 6.97 -9.63
N SER A 24 4.23 6.12 -8.76
CA SER A 24 5.56 5.48 -8.92
C SER A 24 5.66 4.56 -10.14
N GLY A 25 4.56 4.26 -10.83
CA GLY A 25 4.51 3.36 -12.00
C GLY A 25 4.52 4.05 -13.37
N CYS A 26 4.41 5.37 -13.44
CA CYS A 26 4.20 6.06 -14.73
C CYS A 26 5.46 6.71 -15.32
N LEU A 27 6.48 6.99 -14.49
CA LEU A 27 7.69 7.69 -14.92
C LEU A 27 8.84 6.75 -15.31
N LEU A 28 8.86 5.54 -14.76
CA LEU A 28 9.84 4.50 -15.04
C LEU A 28 9.14 3.16 -15.14
N ASN A 29 9.62 2.29 -16.03
CA ASN A 29 9.07 0.94 -16.13
C ASN A 29 9.41 0.16 -14.85
N GLN A 30 8.38 -0.21 -14.09
CA GLN A 30 8.51 -0.97 -12.84
C GLN A 30 8.93 -2.43 -13.08
N TYR A 31 8.63 -2.98 -14.27
CA TYR A 31 8.89 -4.38 -14.60
C TYR A 31 9.98 -4.54 -15.64
N SER A 32 10.55 -5.75 -15.70
CA SER A 32 11.49 -6.12 -16.75
C SER A 32 10.87 -5.99 -18.15
N SER A 33 11.67 -5.65 -19.15
CA SER A 33 11.27 -5.73 -20.56
C SER A 33 11.22 -7.16 -21.08
N ASP A 34 11.98 -8.08 -20.47
CA ASP A 34 11.93 -9.51 -20.78
C ASP A 34 10.57 -10.09 -20.31
N PRO A 35 9.74 -10.65 -21.22
CA PRO A 35 8.42 -11.16 -20.88
C PRO A 35 8.46 -12.33 -19.89
N ASN A 36 9.50 -13.18 -19.91
CA ASN A 36 9.59 -14.32 -19.00
C ASN A 36 9.81 -13.87 -17.56
N VAL A 37 10.71 -12.89 -17.38
CA VAL A 37 10.99 -12.28 -16.06
C VAL A 37 9.78 -11.48 -15.58
N ARG A 38 9.15 -10.70 -16.47
CA ARG A 38 7.98 -9.89 -16.14
C ARG A 38 6.79 -10.74 -15.69
N MET A 39 6.56 -11.89 -16.32
CA MET A 39 5.49 -12.80 -15.92
C MET A 39 5.66 -13.26 -14.47
N GLN A 40 6.87 -13.65 -14.08
CA GLN A 40 7.17 -14.04 -12.70
C GLN A 40 6.96 -12.89 -11.72
N GLN A 41 7.44 -11.69 -12.06
CA GLN A 41 7.25 -10.48 -11.24
C GLN A 41 5.77 -10.16 -11.00
N LEU A 42 4.94 -10.25 -12.05
CA LEU A 42 3.51 -10.00 -11.96
C LEU A 42 2.78 -11.07 -11.14
N LEU A 43 3.18 -12.34 -11.27
CA LEU A 43 2.64 -13.42 -10.44
C LEU A 43 2.92 -13.17 -8.96
N TYR A 44 4.17 -12.87 -8.59
CA TYR A 44 4.50 -12.58 -7.20
C TYR A 44 3.74 -11.37 -6.66
N GLN A 45 3.67 -10.28 -7.44
CA GLN A 45 2.90 -9.11 -7.04
C GLN A 45 1.41 -9.43 -6.84
N SER A 46 0.82 -10.26 -7.70
CA SER A 46 -0.59 -10.63 -7.57
C SER A 46 -0.86 -11.40 -6.28
N GLU A 47 0.06 -12.27 -5.87
CA GLU A 47 -0.04 -13.00 -4.61
C GLU A 47 0.16 -12.09 -3.40
N ASP A 48 1.11 -11.16 -3.46
CA ASP A 48 1.33 -10.17 -2.40
C ASP A 48 0.08 -9.29 -2.22
N LEU A 49 -0.51 -8.82 -3.32
CA LEU A 49 -1.75 -8.01 -3.30
C LEU A 49 -2.96 -8.81 -2.79
N ARG A 50 -3.03 -10.12 -3.06
CA ARG A 50 -4.07 -10.98 -2.49
C ARG A 50 -3.93 -11.11 -0.97
N GLN A 51 -2.69 -11.14 -0.48
CA GLN A 51 -2.39 -11.33 0.95
C GLN A 51 -2.46 -10.03 1.76
N ILE A 52 -2.25 -8.87 1.14
CA ILE A 52 -2.14 -7.57 1.83
C ILE A 52 -3.34 -7.24 2.71
N GLN A 53 -4.55 -7.69 2.34
CA GLN A 53 -5.75 -7.47 3.14
C GLN A 53 -5.68 -8.18 4.50
N ASN A 54 -5.12 -9.38 4.54
CA ASN A 54 -4.95 -10.13 5.78
C ASN A 54 -3.83 -9.53 6.63
N GLU A 55 -2.74 -9.15 5.99
CA GLU A 55 -1.62 -8.47 6.68
C GLU A 55 -2.04 -7.10 7.24
N TRP A 56 -2.91 -6.36 6.56
CA TRP A 56 -3.44 -5.10 7.07
C TRP A 56 -4.27 -5.28 8.35
N ARG A 57 -5.07 -6.35 8.42
CA ARG A 57 -5.83 -6.69 9.63
C ARG A 57 -4.90 -7.07 10.78
N ARG A 58 -3.85 -7.83 10.49
CA ARG A 58 -2.80 -8.22 11.46
C ARG A 58 -2.02 -7.02 12.00
N PHE A 59 -1.60 -6.11 11.12
CA PHE A 59 -0.83 -4.91 11.50
C PHE A 59 -1.62 -4.03 12.47
N TRP A 60 -2.91 -3.84 12.21
CA TRP A 60 -3.81 -3.09 13.07
C TRP A 60 -4.43 -3.92 14.20
N PHE A 61 -3.98 -5.15 14.39
CA PHE A 61 -4.47 -6.05 15.44
C PHE A 61 -6.00 -6.28 15.43
N ASN A 62 -6.64 -6.09 14.27
CA ASN A 62 -8.09 -6.22 14.11
C ASN A 62 -8.55 -7.69 14.02
N ASP A 63 -7.62 -8.62 13.86
CA ASP A 63 -7.87 -10.06 13.86
C ASP A 63 -7.62 -10.72 15.22
N GLN A 64 -7.42 -9.93 16.29
CA GLN A 64 -7.35 -10.46 17.65
C GLN A 64 -8.70 -11.07 18.09
N PRO A 65 -8.69 -12.18 18.83
CA PRO A 65 -9.90 -12.74 19.41
C PRO A 65 -10.50 -11.78 20.44
N SER A 66 -11.83 -11.69 20.50
CA SER A 66 -12.50 -10.85 21.49
C SER A 66 -12.27 -11.40 22.90
N HIS A 67 -11.75 -10.57 23.80
CA HIS A 67 -11.55 -10.93 25.22
C HIS A 67 -12.85 -11.04 26.05
N LEU A 68 -14.01 -10.73 25.46
CA LEU A 68 -15.29 -10.62 26.15
C LEU A 68 -16.11 -11.91 26.18
N THR A 69 -15.72 -12.95 25.43
CA THR A 69 -16.43 -14.23 25.38
C THR A 69 -15.43 -15.39 25.40
N PRO A 70 -15.47 -16.29 26.41
CA PRO A 70 -14.56 -17.44 26.52
C PRO A 70 -14.62 -18.42 25.33
N GLU A 71 -15.70 -18.39 24.56
CA GLU A 71 -16.12 -19.44 23.63
C GLU A 71 -15.42 -19.38 22.24
N ARG A 72 -14.66 -18.33 21.90
CA ARG A 72 -14.14 -18.13 20.52
C ARG A 72 -12.65 -18.45 20.33
N ILE A 73 -12.11 -19.41 21.06
CA ILE A 73 -10.73 -19.92 20.88
C ILE A 73 -10.65 -21.18 20.01
N HIS A 74 -11.71 -21.58 19.31
CA HIS A 74 -11.61 -22.72 18.40
C HIS A 74 -11.83 -22.28 16.95
N GLY A 75 -10.75 -22.39 16.18
CA GLY A 75 -10.74 -22.38 14.71
C GLY A 75 -11.44 -23.62 14.15
N GLY A 76 -12.68 -23.86 14.58
CA GLY A 76 -13.57 -24.88 14.06
C GLY A 76 -14.27 -24.34 12.82
N ILE A 77 -13.76 -24.78 11.68
CA ILE A 77 -14.49 -24.88 10.41
C ILE A 77 -15.77 -25.69 10.67
N TYR A 78 -16.93 -25.15 10.33
CA TYR A 78 -18.16 -25.91 10.07
C TYR A 78 -18.43 -25.92 8.56
#